data_AF-A0A367B5T3-F1
#
_entry.id   AF-A0A367B5T3-F1
#
_cell.length_a   1.000
_cell.length_b   1.000
_cell.length_c   1.000
_cell.angle_alpha   90.00
_cell.angle_beta   90.00
_cell.angle_gamma   90.00
#
_symmetry.space_group_name_H-M   'P 1'
#
loop_
_entity.id
_entity.type
_entity.pdbx_description
1 polymer ?
#
loop_
_entity_poly.entity_id
_entity_poly.type
_entity_poly.pdbx_seq_one_letter_code
_entity_poly.pdbx_strand_id
1 'polypeptide(L)'
;MVAPPSSAPRGGFRVAALAASSGGVRALGAVAGGLPADFPVPVVVLQHRSPGTPDMLTDILRARGRLPVRTAATGPLQAGVTVLPARTTADLDRDGGLVLRPAPTLGGADHLFSSAAGAFGAGVLAVVLTGRLADGAEGVRAVRRVGGRVIVQHPDDAEAPGMPSAALATGCVEHALPLALVAPALVAYTMAPGGADLLAVPLPPWARLGPPFRTDPTTGVPSSLTVPGDDGIPSDRKGRRADDEPLPRPPAQRPPRTAARG
;
A
#
# COMPACT_ATOMS: atom_id res chain seq x y z
N MET A 1 -39.25 -18.43 14.20
CA MET A 1 -38.50 -17.62 13.21
C MET A 1 -37.03 -17.96 13.38
N VAL A 2 -36.50 -18.82 12.51
CA VAL A 2 -35.10 -19.28 12.57
C VAL A 2 -34.22 -18.17 11.98
N ALA A 3 -33.27 -17.66 12.77
CA ALA A 3 -32.26 -16.73 12.28
C ALA A 3 -31.44 -17.39 11.17
N PRO A 4 -31.10 -16.70 10.07
CA PRO A 4 -30.27 -17.29 9.03
C PRO A 4 -28.90 -17.66 9.64
N PRO A 5 -28.29 -18.78 9.22
CA PRO A 5 -26.97 -19.17 9.71
C PRO A 5 -25.97 -18.07 9.38
N SER A 6 -25.23 -17.62 10.40
CA SER A 6 -24.05 -16.77 10.22
C SER A 6 -23.05 -17.55 9.37
N SER A 7 -22.99 -17.21 8.08
CA SER A 7 -22.04 -17.80 7.16
C SER A 7 -20.65 -17.32 7.55
N ALA A 8 -19.89 -18.14 8.27
CA ALA A 8 -18.46 -17.96 8.42
C ALA A 8 -17.85 -17.72 7.02
N PRO A 9 -16.94 -16.74 6.86
CA PRO A 9 -16.40 -16.40 5.55
C PRO A 9 -15.79 -17.65 4.92
N ARG A 10 -16.35 -18.07 3.78
CA ARG A 10 -15.73 -19.08 2.93
C ARG A 10 -14.60 -18.36 2.22
N GLY A 11 -13.36 -18.78 2.50
CA GLY A 11 -12.13 -18.05 2.20
C GLY A 11 -11.55 -17.45 3.49
N GLY A 12 -10.33 -17.83 3.88
CA GLY A 12 -9.74 -17.53 5.20
C GLY A 12 -9.58 -16.04 5.58
N PHE A 13 -10.06 -15.12 4.75
CA PHE A 13 -10.05 -13.69 5.01
C PHE A 13 -11.21 -13.28 5.91
N ARG A 14 -10.87 -12.50 6.93
CA ARG A 14 -11.80 -11.92 7.91
C ARG A 14 -12.14 -10.46 7.62
N VAL A 15 -11.29 -9.75 6.88
CA VAL A 15 -11.53 -8.35 6.50
C VAL A 15 -10.81 -8.00 5.20
N ALA A 16 -11.46 -7.16 4.39
CA ALA A 16 -10.81 -6.39 3.34
C ALA A 16 -10.73 -4.92 3.78
N ALA A 17 -9.53 -4.42 4.05
CA ALA A 17 -9.30 -3.04 4.45
C ALA A 17 -8.84 -2.22 3.24
N LEU A 18 -9.60 -1.20 2.86
CA LEU A 18 -9.36 -0.35 1.69
C LEU A 18 -8.99 1.05 2.16
N ALA A 19 -7.90 1.61 1.63
CA ALA A 19 -7.48 2.98 1.89
C ALA A 19 -7.33 3.79 0.59
N ALA A 20 -7.82 5.03 0.59
CA ALA A 20 -7.73 5.92 -0.55
C ALA A 20 -7.67 7.42 -0.12
N SER A 21 -7.25 8.28 -1.05
CA SER A 21 -7.19 9.73 -0.85
C SER A 21 -7.67 10.48 -2.10
N SER A 22 -6.84 11.30 -2.75
CA SER A 22 -7.21 12.02 -3.98
C SER A 22 -7.58 11.04 -5.11
N GLY A 23 -8.73 11.26 -5.76
CA GLY A 23 -9.36 10.32 -6.69
C GLY A 23 -10.12 9.15 -6.03
N GLY A 24 -10.03 9.01 -4.70
CA GLY A 24 -10.48 7.84 -3.97
C GLY A 24 -11.99 7.61 -4.01
N VAL A 25 -12.82 8.66 -4.07
CA VAL A 25 -14.28 8.53 -4.19
C VAL A 25 -14.68 7.77 -5.47
N ARG A 26 -14.04 8.09 -6.60
CA ARG A 26 -14.26 7.38 -7.87
C ARG A 26 -13.75 5.95 -7.78
N ALA A 27 -12.55 5.76 -7.24
CA ALA A 27 -11.92 4.45 -7.13
C ALA A 27 -12.72 3.50 -6.22
N LEU A 28 -13.05 3.93 -4.99
CA LEU A 28 -13.87 3.19 -4.05
C LEU A 28 -15.25 2.88 -4.63
N GLY A 29 -15.86 3.83 -5.36
CA GLY A 29 -17.13 3.61 -6.04
C GLY A 29 -17.05 2.54 -7.13
N ALA A 30 -15.95 2.48 -7.89
CA ALA A 30 -15.71 1.43 -8.88
C ALA A 30 -15.53 0.06 -8.21
N VAL A 31 -14.74 0.01 -7.12
CA VAL A 31 -14.55 -1.23 -6.36
C VAL A 31 -15.87 -1.72 -5.77
N ALA A 32 -16.63 -0.84 -5.09
CA ALA A 32 -17.92 -1.19 -4.50
C ALA A 32 -18.95 -1.68 -5.53
N GLY A 33 -18.97 -1.09 -6.74
CA GLY A 33 -19.84 -1.52 -7.83
C GLY A 33 -19.44 -2.85 -8.47
N GLY A 34 -18.18 -3.26 -8.35
CA GLY A 34 -17.69 -4.54 -8.85
C GLY A 34 -17.88 -5.72 -7.88
N LEU A 35 -18.19 -5.46 -6.60
CA LEU A 35 -18.40 -6.52 -5.61
C LEU A 35 -19.82 -7.10 -5.71
N PRO A 36 -19.97 -8.45 -5.70
CA PRO A 36 -21.27 -9.09 -5.75
C PRO A 36 -22.04 -8.93 -4.44
N ALA A 37 -23.36 -9.11 -4.47
CA ALA A 37 -24.24 -8.90 -3.31
C ALA A 37 -23.99 -9.89 -2.17
N ASP A 38 -23.42 -11.05 -2.48
CA ASP A 38 -23.09 -12.15 -1.58
C ASP A 38 -21.59 -12.18 -1.22
N PHE A 39 -20.85 -11.09 -1.45
CA PHE A 39 -19.44 -11.00 -1.08
C PHE A 39 -19.24 -11.31 0.42
N PRO A 40 -18.46 -12.35 0.76
CA PRO A 40 -18.52 -12.95 2.10
C PRO A 40 -17.69 -12.23 3.16
N VAL A 41 -16.81 -11.30 2.75
CA VAL A 41 -15.84 -10.66 3.63
C VAL A 41 -16.28 -9.23 3.97
N PRO A 42 -16.30 -8.84 5.26
CA PRO A 42 -16.51 -7.45 5.65
C PRO A 42 -15.45 -6.53 5.02
N VAL A 43 -15.91 -5.39 4.47
CA VAL A 43 -15.05 -4.38 3.85
C VAL A 43 -15.01 -3.16 4.77
N VAL A 44 -13.81 -2.72 5.17
CA VAL A 44 -13.61 -1.46 5.90
C VAL A 44 -12.96 -0.46 4.97
N VAL A 45 -13.57 0.72 4.83
CA VAL A 45 -13.11 1.77 3.91
C VAL A 45 -12.63 2.98 4.70
N LEU A 46 -11.36 3.32 4.53
CA LEU A 46 -10.78 4.58 4.97
C LEU A 46 -10.55 5.48 3.76
N GLN A 47 -11.09 6.68 3.82
CA GLN A 47 -10.88 7.71 2.81
C GLN A 47 -10.37 8.98 3.49
N HIS A 48 -9.22 9.50 3.06
CA HIS A 48 -8.75 10.80 3.52
C HIS A 48 -9.72 11.90 3.09
N ARG A 49 -10.25 12.64 4.07
CA ARG A 49 -11.25 13.69 3.88
C ARG A 49 -11.01 14.84 4.84
N SER A 50 -11.24 16.06 4.35
CA SER A 50 -11.26 17.25 5.18
C SER A 50 -12.49 17.24 6.10
N PRO A 51 -12.39 17.83 7.31
CA PRO A 51 -13.54 18.02 8.18
C PRO A 51 -14.49 19.04 7.54
N GLY A 52 -15.79 18.87 7.76
CA GLY A 52 -16.81 19.82 7.28
C GLY A 52 -17.30 19.60 5.84
N THR A 53 -16.75 18.64 5.11
CA THR A 53 -17.41 18.14 3.89
C THR A 53 -18.56 17.23 4.28
N PRO A 54 -19.76 17.37 3.69
CA PRO A 54 -20.84 16.40 3.88
C PRO A 54 -20.35 14.98 3.61
N ASP A 55 -20.65 14.04 4.51
CA ASP A 55 -20.27 12.64 4.33
C ASP A 55 -21.19 11.97 3.28
N MET A 56 -20.89 12.26 2.00
CA MET A 56 -21.58 11.66 0.86
C MET A 56 -20.97 10.31 0.47
N LEU A 57 -19.86 9.90 1.07
CA LEU A 57 -19.13 8.71 0.62
C LEU A 57 -19.98 7.45 0.83
N THR A 58 -20.58 7.31 2.01
CA THR A 58 -21.49 6.20 2.32
C THR A 58 -22.62 6.11 1.29
N ASP A 59 -23.25 7.23 0.93
CA ASP A 59 -24.36 7.24 -0.04
C ASP A 59 -23.89 6.99 -1.47
N ILE A 60 -22.73 7.51 -1.87
CA ILE A 60 -22.12 7.23 -3.18
C ILE A 60 -21.82 5.74 -3.33
N LEU A 61 -21.21 5.13 -2.31
CA LEU A 61 -20.90 3.70 -2.33
C LEU A 61 -22.18 2.86 -2.29
N ARG A 62 -23.21 3.29 -1.53
CA ARG A 62 -24.51 2.62 -1.51
C ARG A 62 -25.21 2.66 -2.86
N ALA A 63 -25.13 3.80 -3.57
CA ALA A 63 -25.75 3.96 -4.89
C ALA A 63 -25.03 3.15 -5.98
N ARG A 64 -23.73 2.88 -5.84
CA ARG A 64 -22.92 2.17 -6.83
C ARG A 64 -22.82 0.67 -6.55
N GLY A 65 -22.81 0.27 -5.29
CA GLY A 65 -22.59 -1.11 -4.85
C GLY A 65 -23.87 -1.90 -4.64
N ARG A 66 -23.70 -3.21 -4.49
CA ARG A 66 -24.79 -4.16 -4.16
C ARG A 66 -24.78 -4.59 -2.70
N LEU A 67 -23.68 -4.32 -2.00
CA LEU A 67 -23.51 -4.65 -0.59
C LEU A 67 -24.17 -3.61 0.31
N PRO A 68 -24.65 -3.99 1.51
CA PRO A 68 -25.03 -3.02 2.53
C PRO A 68 -23.86 -2.09 2.86
N VAL A 69 -24.08 -0.77 2.75
CA VAL A 69 -23.08 0.24 3.07
C VAL A 69 -23.54 1.04 4.27
N ARG A 70 -22.69 1.12 5.30
CA ARG A 70 -22.94 1.86 6.53
C ARG A 70 -21.75 2.75 6.90
N THR A 71 -22.04 3.87 7.55
CA THR A 71 -21.01 4.63 8.25
C THR A 71 -20.61 3.89 9.51
N ALA A 72 -19.31 3.83 9.79
CA ALA A 72 -18.79 3.10 10.94
C ALA A 72 -19.23 3.74 12.25
N ALA A 73 -19.55 2.87 13.21
CA ALA A 73 -19.73 3.18 14.62
C ALA A 73 -18.96 2.12 15.43
N THR A 74 -18.53 2.47 16.64
CA THR A 74 -17.90 1.50 17.52
C THR A 74 -18.85 0.34 17.81
N GLY A 75 -18.41 -0.90 17.60
CA GLY A 75 -19.23 -2.09 17.71
C GLY A 75 -18.73 -3.24 16.84
N PRO A 76 -19.52 -4.29 16.62
CA PRO A 76 -19.12 -5.42 15.79
C PRO A 76 -18.98 -5.02 14.32
N LEU A 77 -17.93 -5.50 13.66
CA LEU A 77 -17.75 -5.43 12.22
C LEU A 77 -18.78 -6.33 11.54
N GLN A 78 -19.51 -5.76 10.58
CA GLN A 78 -20.62 -6.43 9.90
C GLN A 78 -20.31 -6.72 8.43
N ALA A 79 -20.87 -7.80 7.90
CA ALA A 79 -20.80 -8.15 6.47
C ALA A 79 -21.35 -7.03 5.59
N GLY A 80 -20.62 -6.69 4.52
CA GLY A 80 -20.86 -5.51 3.67
C GLY A 80 -19.77 -4.44 3.85
N VAL A 81 -20.06 -3.21 3.46
CA VAL A 81 -19.09 -2.10 3.47
C VAL A 81 -19.31 -1.19 4.68
N THR A 82 -18.25 -0.94 5.44
CA THR A 82 -18.22 -0.06 6.60
C THR A 82 -17.27 1.09 6.32
N VAL A 83 -17.82 2.30 6.19
CA VAL A 83 -17.07 3.51 5.80
C VAL A 83 -16.67 4.28 7.06
N LEU A 84 -15.38 4.48 7.27
CA LEU A 84 -14.89 5.26 8.39
C LEU A 84 -15.24 6.76 8.20
N PRO A 85 -15.79 7.43 9.23
CA PRO A 85 -16.02 8.87 9.21
C PRO A 85 -14.74 9.68 8.88
N ALA A 86 -14.91 10.91 8.42
CA ALA A 86 -13.78 11.80 8.17
C ALA A 86 -12.92 11.98 9.43
N ARG A 87 -11.60 12.03 9.26
CA ARG A 87 -10.61 12.13 10.36
C ARG A 87 -10.70 11.02 11.40
N THR A 88 -11.11 9.82 10.98
CA THR A 88 -11.09 8.64 11.84
C THR A 88 -10.31 7.50 11.20
N THR A 89 -9.70 6.70 12.06
CA THR A 89 -9.22 5.35 11.77
C THR A 89 -9.91 4.39 12.75
N ALA A 90 -9.57 3.11 12.73
CA ALA A 90 -10.18 2.15 13.64
C ALA A 90 -9.17 1.16 14.20
N ASP A 91 -9.39 0.78 15.46
CA ASP A 91 -8.85 -0.45 16.01
C ASP A 91 -9.79 -1.61 15.70
N LEU A 92 -9.23 -2.75 15.31
CA LEU A 92 -9.94 -4.01 15.14
C LEU A 92 -9.45 -4.99 16.20
N ASP A 93 -10.36 -5.83 16.71
CA ASP A 93 -10.02 -6.90 17.65
C ASP A 93 -10.25 -8.30 17.05
N ARG A 94 -9.77 -9.33 17.75
CA ARG A 94 -9.83 -10.73 17.29
C ARG A 94 -11.25 -11.29 17.20
N ASP A 95 -12.20 -10.70 17.91
CA ASP A 95 -13.60 -11.10 17.92
C ASP A 95 -14.39 -10.39 16.80
N GLY A 96 -13.73 -9.50 16.05
CA GLY A 96 -14.34 -8.75 14.97
C GLY A 96 -15.00 -7.46 15.46
N GLY A 97 -14.64 -6.93 16.61
CA GLY A 97 -14.99 -5.58 17.04
C GLY A 97 -14.21 -4.52 16.26
N LEU A 98 -14.84 -3.36 16.14
CA LEU A 98 -14.31 -2.13 15.55
C LEU A 98 -14.46 -1.01 16.56
N VAL A 99 -13.37 -0.33 16.90
CA VAL A 99 -13.37 0.85 17.78
C VAL A 99 -12.82 2.05 17.01
N LEU A 100 -13.64 3.09 16.88
CA LEU A 100 -13.22 4.31 16.18
C LEU A 100 -12.15 5.06 16.97
N ARG A 101 -11.15 5.55 16.24
CA ARG A 101 -10.06 6.38 16.75
C ARG A 101 -9.93 7.66 15.93
N PRO A 102 -9.54 8.78 16.53
CA PRO A 102 -9.11 9.95 15.77
C PRO A 102 -7.92 9.60 14.88
N ALA A 103 -7.95 10.06 13.62
CA ALA A 103 -6.82 9.93 12.71
C ALA A 103 -6.08 11.27 12.57
N PRO A 104 -4.75 11.25 12.36
CA PRO A 104 -4.02 12.43 11.91
C PRO A 104 -4.62 12.99 10.61
N THR A 105 -4.46 14.30 10.38
CA THR A 105 -5.05 15.01 9.23
C THR A 105 -4.80 14.35 7.87
N LEU A 106 -3.64 13.70 7.71
CA LEU A 106 -3.15 13.16 6.45
C LEU A 106 -2.79 11.66 6.55
N GLY A 107 -3.36 10.95 7.52
CA GLY A 107 -3.05 9.55 7.74
C GLY A 107 -4.22 8.72 8.27
N GLY A 108 -3.91 7.49 8.67
CA GLY A 108 -4.84 6.57 9.32
C GLY A 108 -4.91 5.22 8.63
N ALA A 109 -4.47 5.10 7.38
CA ALA A 109 -4.38 3.83 6.67
C ALA A 109 -3.33 2.92 7.30
N ASP A 110 -2.15 3.45 7.65
CA ASP A 110 -1.10 2.68 8.34
C ASP A 110 -1.62 2.08 9.66
N HIS A 111 -2.38 2.87 10.42
CA HIS A 111 -3.00 2.42 11.68
C HIS A 111 -4.06 1.34 11.42
N LEU A 112 -4.99 1.58 10.50
CA LEU A 112 -6.05 0.63 10.17
C LEU A 112 -5.47 -0.73 9.72
N PHE A 113 -4.48 -0.71 8.83
CA PHE A 113 -3.83 -1.92 8.33
C PHE A 113 -3.04 -2.64 9.43
N SER A 114 -2.31 -1.90 10.26
CA SER A 114 -1.57 -2.49 11.37
C SER A 114 -2.51 -3.12 12.40
N SER A 115 -3.64 -2.46 12.69
CA SER A 115 -4.65 -2.97 13.60
C SER A 115 -5.33 -4.23 13.03
N ALA A 116 -5.73 -4.20 11.76
CA ALA A 116 -6.26 -5.38 11.07
C ALA A 116 -5.27 -6.56 11.09
N ALA A 117 -3.99 -6.30 10.82
CA ALA A 117 -2.93 -7.30 10.86
C ALA A 117 -2.79 -7.94 12.26
N GLY A 118 -2.81 -7.13 13.32
CA GLY A 118 -2.76 -7.62 14.70
C GLY A 118 -3.99 -8.43 15.12
N ALA A 119 -5.17 -8.05 14.61
CA ALA A 119 -6.44 -8.71 14.91
C ALA A 119 -6.64 -10.03 14.16
N PHE A 120 -6.31 -10.07 12.86
CA PHE A 120 -6.71 -11.16 11.98
C PHE A 120 -5.56 -11.90 11.30
N GLY A 121 -4.32 -11.47 11.49
CA GLY A 121 -3.14 -12.13 10.93
C GLY A 121 -3.21 -12.29 9.41
N ALA A 122 -3.03 -13.52 8.92
CA ALA A 122 -3.12 -13.85 7.49
C ALA A 122 -4.53 -13.65 6.89
N GLY A 123 -5.55 -13.49 7.73
CA GLY A 123 -6.94 -13.23 7.30
C GLY A 123 -7.20 -11.78 6.86
N VAL A 124 -6.17 -10.99 6.56
CA VAL A 124 -6.31 -9.60 6.10
C VAL A 124 -6.00 -9.49 4.61
N LEU A 125 -6.89 -8.79 3.91
CA LEU A 125 -6.65 -8.31 2.56
C LEU A 125 -6.59 -6.78 2.58
N ALA A 126 -5.39 -6.21 2.45
CA ALA A 126 -5.20 -4.77 2.41
C ALA A 126 -5.16 -4.27 0.96
N VAL A 127 -5.88 -3.18 0.70
CA VAL A 127 -5.97 -2.56 -0.62
C VAL A 127 -5.63 -1.09 -0.53
N VAL A 128 -4.59 -0.66 -1.25
CA VAL A 128 -4.21 0.76 -1.35
C VAL A 128 -4.60 1.28 -2.73
N LEU A 129 -5.47 2.28 -2.76
CA LEU A 129 -5.92 2.93 -3.99
C LEU A 129 -5.25 4.30 -4.16
N THR A 130 -5.61 5.01 -5.23
CA THR A 130 -5.19 6.38 -5.54
C THR A 130 -5.13 7.32 -4.33
N GLY A 131 -4.08 8.13 -4.27
CA GLY A 131 -3.83 9.15 -3.26
C GLY A 131 -2.48 9.84 -3.43
N ARG A 132 -2.33 11.06 -2.89
CA ARG A 132 -1.10 11.86 -3.09
C ARG A 132 0.06 11.56 -2.13
N LEU A 133 -0.24 10.96 -0.97
CA LEU A 133 0.73 10.81 0.13
C LEU A 133 1.27 9.39 0.24
N ALA A 134 2.09 9.10 1.24
CA ALA A 134 2.69 7.79 1.46
C ALA A 134 1.97 6.92 2.52
N ASP A 135 0.87 7.41 3.10
CA ASP A 135 0.11 6.66 4.11
C ASP A 135 -0.40 5.32 3.55
N GLY A 136 -0.32 4.28 4.37
CA GLY A 136 -0.58 2.90 4.00
C GLY A 136 0.70 2.09 3.76
N ALA A 137 1.85 2.71 3.51
CA ALA A 137 3.12 2.02 3.26
C ALA A 137 3.61 1.19 4.47
N GLU A 138 3.60 1.74 5.68
CA GLU A 138 4.02 0.97 6.87
C GLU A 138 2.97 -0.09 7.24
N GLY A 139 1.70 0.24 7.06
CA GLY A 139 0.57 -0.66 7.28
C GLY A 139 0.64 -1.91 6.40
N VAL A 140 0.97 -1.77 5.11
CA VAL A 140 1.12 -2.94 4.23
C VAL A 140 2.30 -3.83 4.61
N ARG A 141 3.39 -3.26 5.16
CA ARG A 141 4.49 -4.06 5.74
C ARG A 141 3.99 -4.88 6.94
N ALA A 142 3.18 -4.28 7.81
CA ALA A 142 2.58 -4.98 8.94
C ALA A 142 1.68 -6.14 8.47
N VAL A 143 0.84 -5.91 7.47
CA VAL A 143 -0.04 -6.93 6.87
C VAL A 143 0.77 -8.09 6.29
N ARG A 144 1.84 -7.83 5.51
CA ARG A 144 2.66 -8.92 4.96
C ARG A 144 3.43 -9.70 6.01
N ARG A 145 3.94 -9.03 7.04
CA ARG A 145 4.70 -9.68 8.12
C ARG A 145 3.89 -10.80 8.79
N VAL A 146 2.57 -10.67 8.85
CA VAL A 146 1.66 -11.66 9.44
C VAL A 146 1.03 -12.62 8.42
N GLY A 147 1.49 -12.60 7.16
CA GLY A 147 1.00 -13.47 6.09
C GLY A 147 -0.28 -12.99 5.39
N GLY A 148 -0.72 -11.75 5.63
CA GLY A 148 -1.83 -11.15 4.91
C GLY A 148 -1.48 -10.85 3.44
N ARG A 149 -2.50 -10.46 2.67
CA ARG A 149 -2.36 -10.14 1.24
C ARG A 149 -2.49 -8.63 1.03
N VAL A 150 -1.72 -8.11 0.09
CA VAL A 150 -1.69 -6.68 -0.24
C VAL A 150 -1.86 -6.49 -1.74
N ILE A 151 -2.87 -5.72 -2.13
CA ILE A 151 -3.12 -5.30 -3.51
C ILE A 151 -3.03 -3.78 -3.55
N VAL A 152 -2.55 -3.23 -4.66
CA VAL A 152 -2.63 -1.80 -4.91
C VAL A 152 -3.28 -1.52 -6.26
N GLN A 153 -3.90 -0.35 -6.39
CA GLN A 153 -4.21 0.21 -7.70
C GLN A 153 -2.89 0.49 -8.44
N HIS A 154 -2.77 0.10 -9.70
CA HIS A 154 -1.60 0.37 -10.51
C HIS A 154 -1.36 1.89 -10.59
N PRO A 155 -0.14 2.39 -10.31
CA PRO A 155 0.13 3.83 -10.27
C PRO A 155 -0.28 4.57 -11.54
N ASP A 156 -0.05 3.99 -12.72
CA ASP A 156 -0.40 4.61 -14.01
C ASP A 156 -1.92 4.76 -14.23
N ASP A 157 -2.74 3.98 -13.53
CA ASP A 157 -4.21 4.08 -13.58
C ASP A 157 -4.77 4.91 -12.41
N ALA A 158 -3.91 5.31 -11.46
CA ALA A 158 -4.29 6.13 -10.33
C ALA A 158 -4.35 7.61 -10.70
N GLU A 159 -5.42 8.30 -10.31
CA GLU A 159 -5.54 9.75 -10.46
C GLU A 159 -4.43 10.49 -9.70
N ALA A 160 -4.07 9.98 -8.53
CA ALA A 160 -2.91 10.37 -7.76
C ALA A 160 -2.09 9.12 -7.40
N PRO A 161 -0.86 8.95 -7.93
CA PRO A 161 -0.11 7.70 -7.77
C PRO A 161 0.68 7.59 -6.46
N GLY A 162 0.67 8.61 -5.59
CA GLY A 162 1.51 8.65 -4.38
C GLY A 162 1.32 7.47 -3.43
N MET A 163 0.09 7.19 -3.00
CA MET A 163 -0.20 6.12 -2.04
C MET A 163 0.13 4.73 -2.62
N PRO A 164 -0.32 4.38 -3.85
CA PRO A 164 0.05 3.11 -4.45
C PRO A 164 1.56 2.96 -4.71
N SER A 165 2.24 4.01 -5.18
CA SER A 165 3.68 3.98 -5.42
C SER A 165 4.47 3.80 -4.12
N ALA A 166 4.07 4.47 -3.05
CA ALA A 166 4.70 4.31 -1.73
C ALA A 166 4.50 2.88 -1.19
N ALA A 167 3.31 2.31 -1.33
CA ALA A 167 3.04 0.92 -0.97
C ALA A 167 3.89 -0.05 -1.82
N LEU A 168 4.00 0.16 -3.14
CA LEU A 168 4.84 -0.68 -4.02
C LEU A 168 6.32 -0.65 -3.64
N ALA A 169 6.85 0.54 -3.32
CA ALA A 169 8.24 0.72 -2.92
C ALA A 169 8.63 -0.08 -1.65
N THR A 170 7.66 -0.57 -0.89
CA THR A 170 7.92 -1.42 0.28
C THR A 170 8.34 -2.85 -0.06
N GLY A 171 8.14 -3.30 -1.32
CA GLY A 171 8.32 -4.70 -1.72
C GLY A 171 7.31 -5.67 -1.13
N CYS A 172 6.28 -5.16 -0.42
CA CYS A 172 5.27 -5.96 0.27
C CYS A 172 3.98 -6.13 -0.54
N VAL A 173 3.89 -5.56 -1.74
CA VAL A 173 2.69 -5.66 -2.58
C VAL A 173 2.72 -6.96 -3.39
N GLU A 174 1.59 -7.68 -3.40
CA GLU A 174 1.45 -8.89 -4.21
C GLU A 174 1.05 -8.58 -5.64
N HIS A 175 0.09 -7.66 -5.82
CA HIS A 175 -0.35 -7.24 -7.15
C HIS A 175 -0.56 -5.72 -7.24
N ALA A 176 -0.04 -5.12 -8.31
CA ALA A 176 -0.44 -3.81 -8.79
C ALA A 176 -1.42 -3.99 -9.95
N LEU A 177 -2.68 -3.62 -9.76
CA LEU A 177 -3.76 -3.91 -10.70
C LEU A 177 -4.42 -2.64 -11.21
N PRO A 178 -4.77 -2.54 -12.51
CA PRO A 178 -5.74 -1.55 -12.96
C PRO A 178 -6.98 -1.56 -12.06
N LEU A 179 -7.57 -0.39 -11.79
CA LEU A 179 -8.71 -0.23 -10.89
C LEU A 179 -9.86 -1.18 -11.22
N ALA A 180 -10.10 -1.40 -12.52
CA ALA A 180 -11.14 -2.31 -13.01
C ALA A 180 -10.93 -3.77 -12.56
N LEU A 181 -9.70 -4.18 -12.24
CA LEU A 181 -9.36 -5.53 -11.80
C LEU A 181 -9.27 -5.67 -10.27
N VAL A 182 -9.33 -4.57 -9.51
CA VAL A 182 -9.26 -4.63 -8.03
C VAL A 182 -10.44 -5.39 -7.45
N ALA A 183 -11.68 -5.10 -7.86
CA ALA A 183 -12.85 -5.82 -7.36
C ALA A 183 -12.88 -7.30 -7.81
N PRO A 184 -12.61 -7.64 -9.08
CA PRO A 184 -12.40 -9.03 -9.50
C PRO A 184 -11.34 -9.77 -8.67
N ALA A 185 -10.23 -9.10 -8.31
CA ALA A 185 -9.22 -9.70 -7.46
C ALA A 185 -9.73 -9.96 -6.04
N LEU A 186 -10.44 -9.00 -5.42
CA LEU A 186 -11.09 -9.21 -4.12
C LEU A 186 -12.02 -10.44 -4.14
N VAL A 187 -12.81 -10.60 -5.21
CA VAL A 187 -13.66 -11.79 -5.40
C VAL A 187 -12.83 -13.06 -5.54
N ALA A 188 -11.76 -13.04 -6.35
CA ALA A 188 -10.88 -14.19 -6.54
C ALA A 188 -10.21 -14.65 -5.23
N TYR A 189 -9.70 -13.73 -4.41
CA TYR A 189 -9.09 -14.07 -3.12
C TYR A 189 -10.08 -14.67 -2.12
N THR A 190 -11.34 -14.26 -2.17
CA THR A 190 -12.31 -14.58 -1.13
C THR A 190 -13.25 -15.71 -1.51
N MET A 191 -13.77 -15.73 -2.74
CA MET A 191 -14.83 -16.65 -3.16
C MET A 191 -14.32 -17.83 -3.99
N ALA A 192 -13.07 -17.80 -4.47
CA ALA A 192 -12.47 -18.85 -5.28
C ALA A 192 -11.17 -19.34 -4.63
N PRO A 193 -11.19 -20.41 -3.81
CA PRO A 193 -9.97 -21.01 -3.28
C PRO A 193 -8.97 -21.33 -4.40
N GLY A 194 -7.77 -20.74 -4.36
CA GLY A 194 -6.74 -20.85 -5.41
C GLY A 194 -6.92 -19.96 -6.64
N GLY A 195 -8.05 -19.26 -6.78
CA GLY A 195 -8.32 -18.37 -7.91
C GLY A 195 -7.42 -17.14 -7.96
N ALA A 196 -6.93 -16.67 -6.80
CA ALA A 196 -5.96 -15.59 -6.74
C ALA A 196 -4.59 -15.98 -7.32
N ASP A 197 -4.20 -17.25 -7.27
CA ASP A 197 -2.93 -17.71 -7.86
C ASP A 197 -2.95 -17.59 -9.40
N LEU A 198 -4.13 -17.51 -10.03
CA LEU A 198 -4.28 -17.24 -11.46
C LEU A 198 -4.02 -15.77 -11.82
N LEU A 199 -4.10 -14.85 -10.85
CA LEU A 199 -3.72 -13.44 -11.03
C LEU A 199 -2.21 -13.24 -10.87
N ALA A 200 -1.52 -14.18 -10.22
CA ALA A 200 -0.07 -14.20 -10.19
C ALA A 200 0.45 -14.63 -11.57
N VAL A 201 1.01 -13.67 -12.32
CA VAL A 201 1.89 -14.04 -13.43
C VAL A 201 3.10 -14.71 -12.79
N PRO A 202 3.37 -16.01 -13.08
CA PRO A 202 4.54 -16.66 -12.52
C PRO A 202 5.77 -15.89 -12.97
N LEU A 203 6.49 -15.31 -12.00
CA LEU A 203 7.73 -14.61 -12.30
C LEU A 203 8.67 -15.60 -12.98
N PRO A 204 9.14 -15.28 -14.19
CA PRO A 204 10.13 -16.13 -14.84
C PRO A 204 11.36 -16.23 -13.93
N PRO A 205 12.14 -17.32 -14.00
CA PRO A 205 13.21 -17.59 -13.05
C PRO A 205 14.21 -16.42 -12.88
N TRP A 206 14.41 -15.63 -13.94
CA TRP A 206 15.30 -14.47 -13.96
C TRP A 206 14.73 -13.23 -13.23
N ALA A 207 13.42 -13.16 -13.01
CA ALA A 207 12.74 -12.04 -12.34
C ALA A 207 12.49 -12.29 -10.85
N ARG A 208 12.85 -13.48 -10.34
CA ARG A 208 12.80 -13.78 -8.90
C ARG A 208 14.00 -13.10 -8.24
N LEU A 209 13.76 -11.96 -7.60
CA LEU A 209 14.72 -11.45 -6.61
C LEU A 209 14.91 -12.54 -5.55
N GLY A 210 16.16 -12.92 -5.30
CA GLY A 210 16.51 -13.92 -4.29
C GLY A 210 15.94 -13.56 -2.91
N PRO A 211 15.91 -14.48 -1.94
CA PRO A 211 15.35 -14.22 -0.62
C PRO A 211 15.95 -12.94 -0.03
N PRO A 212 15.16 -12.08 0.64
CA PRO A 212 15.71 -10.88 1.25
C PRO A 212 16.79 -11.30 2.24
N PHE A 213 17.96 -10.68 2.10
CA PHE A 213 19.17 -10.80 2.92
C PHE A 213 19.13 -11.87 4.01
N ARG A 214 19.91 -12.95 3.84
CA ARG A 214 20.34 -13.74 5.01
C ARG A 214 21.15 -12.83 5.90
N THR A 215 20.62 -12.50 7.08
CA THR A 215 21.45 -12.02 8.18
C THR A 215 22.29 -13.18 8.68
N ASP A 216 23.58 -12.94 8.87
CA ASP A 216 24.46 -13.90 9.54
C ASP A 216 23.97 -14.03 11.00
N PRO A 217 23.66 -15.26 11.47
CA PRO A 217 23.16 -15.51 12.83
C PRO A 217 24.15 -15.10 13.93
N THR A 218 25.39 -14.78 13.59
CA THR A 218 26.44 -14.41 14.54
C THR A 218 26.59 -12.90 14.70
N THR A 219 26.26 -12.11 13.67
CA THR A 219 26.62 -10.68 13.61
C THR A 219 25.42 -9.74 13.43
N GLY A 220 24.27 -10.23 12.91
CA GLY A 220 23.07 -9.41 12.73
C GLY A 220 23.18 -8.30 11.67
N VAL A 221 24.25 -8.29 10.87
CA VAL A 221 24.51 -7.28 9.82
C VAL A 221 24.18 -7.87 8.44
N PRO A 222 23.58 -7.10 7.51
CA PRO A 222 23.34 -7.57 6.14
C PRO A 222 24.65 -7.84 5.38
N SER A 223 24.79 -9.03 4.78
CA SER A 223 26.01 -9.52 4.11
C SER A 223 26.41 -8.83 2.80
N SER A 224 25.90 -7.63 2.49
CA SER A 224 26.30 -6.86 1.29
C SER A 224 27.28 -5.72 1.56
N LEU A 225 27.86 -5.66 2.76
CA LEU A 225 28.96 -4.76 3.10
C LEU A 225 30.16 -5.56 3.61
N THR A 226 30.72 -6.39 2.74
CA THR A 226 32.08 -6.89 2.89
C THR A 226 32.85 -6.44 1.66
N VAL A 227 33.60 -5.35 1.82
CA VAL A 227 34.65 -4.98 0.87
C VAL A 227 35.69 -6.11 0.94
N PRO A 228 36.07 -6.75 -0.19
CA PRO A 228 37.15 -7.73 -0.18
C PRO A 228 38.44 -7.09 0.34
N GLY A 229 39.14 -7.84 1.19
CA GLY A 229 40.37 -7.44 1.86
C GLY A 229 41.44 -6.94 0.88
N ASP A 230 42.18 -5.97 1.41
CA ASP A 230 43.40 -5.38 0.88
C ASP A 230 44.51 -6.45 0.82
N ASP A 231 44.53 -7.24 -0.25
CA ASP A 231 45.63 -8.15 -0.55
C ASP A 231 46.75 -7.39 -1.28
N GLY A 232 47.83 -7.17 -0.54
CA GLY A 232 48.99 -6.34 -0.85
C GLY A 232 49.51 -6.38 -2.29
N ILE A 233 49.60 -5.18 -2.87
CA ILE A 233 50.40 -4.92 -4.07
C ILE A 233 51.89 -4.86 -3.65
N PRO A 234 52.79 -5.66 -4.25
CA PRO A 234 54.22 -5.58 -3.96
C PRO A 234 54.82 -4.30 -4.58
N SER A 235 55.52 -3.54 -3.75
CA SER A 235 56.38 -2.44 -4.16
C SER A 235 57.64 -2.97 -4.85
N ASP A 236 57.82 -2.67 -6.14
CA ASP A 236 59.10 -2.23 -6.70
C ASP A 236 59.04 -2.05 -8.23
N ARG A 237 59.11 -0.79 -8.68
CA ARG A 237 60.02 -0.39 -9.77
C ARG A 237 60.12 1.13 -9.92
N LYS A 238 61.24 1.62 -9.42
CA LYS A 238 62.03 2.80 -9.80
C LYS A 238 61.85 3.21 -11.28
N GLY A 239 61.53 4.48 -11.56
CA GLY A 239 61.84 5.07 -12.87
C GLY A 239 61.05 6.29 -13.35
N ARG A 240 61.63 7.46 -13.10
CA ARG A 240 61.50 8.75 -13.84
C ARG A 240 60.30 9.66 -13.56
N ARG A 241 60.68 10.85 -13.05
CA ARG A 241 59.94 12.11 -13.04
C ARG A 241 59.94 12.73 -14.44
N ALA A 242 58.79 13.28 -14.83
CA ALA A 242 58.61 14.40 -15.75
C ALA A 242 57.35 15.10 -15.19
N ASP A 243 57.54 16.11 -14.35
CA ASP A 243 57.65 17.52 -14.73
C ASP A 243 56.28 18.13 -15.05
N ASP A 244 55.89 18.99 -14.12
CA ASP A 244 54.92 20.09 -14.19
C ASP A 244 54.18 20.30 -15.52
N GLU A 245 52.87 20.07 -15.51
CA GLU A 245 51.95 20.88 -16.34
C GLU A 245 50.73 21.33 -15.51
N PRO A 246 50.52 22.66 -15.33
CA PRO A 246 49.37 23.17 -14.60
C PRO A 246 48.11 23.19 -15.47
N LEU A 247 46.99 22.71 -14.91
CA LEU A 247 45.65 22.74 -15.50
C LEU A 247 45.25 24.17 -15.96
N PRO A 248 44.64 24.31 -17.16
CA PRO A 248 44.23 25.62 -17.66
C PRO A 248 43.05 26.19 -16.86
N ARG A 249 43.17 27.45 -16.43
CA ARG A 249 42.10 28.19 -15.75
C ARG A 249 40.97 28.56 -16.71
N PRO A 250 39.70 28.51 -16.27
CA PRO A 250 38.57 28.93 -17.09
C PRO A 250 38.58 30.45 -17.33
N PRO A 251 38.16 30.92 -18.52
CA PRO A 251 38.13 32.34 -18.83
C PRO A 251 37.04 33.08 -18.05
N ALA A 252 37.41 34.20 -17.42
CA ALA A 252 36.51 35.12 -16.76
C ALA A 252 35.61 35.84 -17.77
N GLN A 253 34.29 35.73 -17.62
CA GLN A 253 33.34 36.53 -18.40
C GLN A 253 32.93 37.79 -17.64
N ARG A 254 33.21 38.94 -18.27
CA ARG A 254 32.83 40.30 -17.85
C ARG A 254 31.32 40.56 -18.05
N PRO A 255 30.65 41.34 -17.17
CA PRO A 255 29.39 42.02 -17.48
C PRO A 255 29.69 43.26 -18.35
N PRO A 256 28.81 43.81 -19.23
CA PRO A 256 27.57 44.57 -18.86
C PRO A 256 26.48 44.49 -19.99
N ARG A 257 25.31 45.15 -20.04
CA ARG A 257 24.92 46.55 -19.83
C ARG A 257 23.40 46.66 -19.65
N THR A 258 23.00 47.54 -18.73
CA THR A 258 21.68 48.18 -18.70
C THR A 258 21.49 49.11 -19.90
N ALA A 259 20.29 49.13 -20.49
CA ALA A 259 19.85 50.16 -21.42
C ALA A 259 18.43 50.63 -21.06
N ALA A 260 18.28 51.95 -21.04
CA ALA A 260 17.09 52.74 -20.72
C ALA A 260 15.94 52.51 -21.73
N ARG A 261 14.68 52.46 -21.28
CA ARG A 261 13.70 53.58 -21.36
C ARG A 261 13.78 54.39 -22.67
N GLY A 262 12.81 54.13 -23.54
CA GLY A 262 12.26 55.00 -24.58
C GLY A 262 10.78 54.67 -24.69
#